data_AF-A0A1V5N293-F1
#
_entry.id   AF-A0A1V5N293-F1
#
_cell.length_a   1.000
_cell.length_b   1.000
_cell.length_c   1.000
_cell.angle_alpha   90.00
_cell.angle_beta   90.00
_cell.angle_gamma   90.00
#
_symmetry.space_group_name_H-M   'P 1'
#
loop_
_entity.id
_entity.type
_entity.pdbx_description
1 polymer ?
#
loop_
_entity_poly.entity_id
_entity_poly.type
_entity_poly.pdbx_seq_one_letter_code
_entity_poly.pdbx_strand_id
1 'polypeptide(L)'
;MSNETPNNSTFKGIIIYSTTGGDRLINNNTIANITIASNQASSYYATCYGIYLAGENFTVSNNNIYALKTGHINNASNSIEYFGPLSGIALMNSSGHNTVTGNKVYNLYCTNTSATVYHAMSGIFKGNYTSSSATIEKNLIYAIKSDATSGFLLRGINTI
;
A
#
# COMPACT_ATOMS: atom_id res chain seq x y z
N MET A 1 -2.44 -30.99 17.91
CA MET A 1 -2.26 -29.55 17.66
C MET A 1 -2.15 -29.37 16.16
N SER A 2 -3.20 -28.88 15.50
CA SER A 2 -3.14 -28.52 14.09
C SER A 2 -2.20 -27.31 13.94
N ASN A 3 -1.17 -27.45 13.10
CA ASN A 3 -0.36 -26.33 12.63
C ASN A 3 -1.22 -25.47 11.70
N GLU A 4 -2.11 -24.67 12.28
CA GLU A 4 -2.72 -23.59 11.51
C GLU A 4 -1.68 -22.48 11.35
N THR A 5 -0.98 -22.53 10.22
CA THR A 5 -0.15 -21.41 9.75
C THR A 5 -1.10 -20.21 9.58
N PRO A 6 -0.81 -19.01 10.12
CA PRO A 6 -1.73 -17.88 10.03
C PRO A 6 -2.07 -17.54 8.57
N ASN A 7 -3.33 -17.76 8.19
CA ASN A 7 -3.81 -17.72 6.81
C ASN A 7 -4.11 -16.31 6.26
N ASN A 8 -3.67 -15.23 6.93
CA ASN A 8 -3.91 -13.86 6.48
C ASN A 8 -2.61 -13.04 6.45
N SER A 9 -2.02 -12.93 5.27
CA SER A 9 -0.70 -12.29 5.05
C SER A 9 -0.80 -10.79 4.78
N THR A 10 -1.53 -10.04 5.62
CA THR A 10 -1.61 -8.57 5.51
C THR A 10 -0.80 -7.89 6.60
N PHE A 11 0.07 -6.96 6.20
CA PHE A 11 0.79 -6.06 7.09
C PHE A 11 0.37 -4.61 6.87
N LYS A 12 0.14 -3.88 7.96
CA LYS A 12 -0.08 -2.44 7.99
C LYS A 12 0.71 -1.86 9.16
N GLY A 13 1.70 -1.01 8.89
CA GLY A 13 2.58 -0.49 9.93
C GLY A 13 1.86 0.48 10.85
N ILE A 14 1.28 1.52 10.26
CA ILE A 14 0.28 2.36 10.92
C ILE A 14 -1.03 2.15 10.21
N ILE A 15 -2.08 1.89 10.99
CA ILE A 15 -3.42 1.70 10.49
C ILE A 15 -4.37 2.67 11.16
N ILE A 16 -5.15 3.38 10.34
CA ILE A 16 -6.26 4.16 10.83
C ILE A 16 -7.52 3.75 10.06
N TYR A 17 -8.50 3.25 10.82
CA TYR A 17 -9.87 3.07 10.37
C TYR A 17 -10.75 4.04 11.15
N SER A 18 -11.24 5.09 10.51
CA SER A 18 -12.26 5.92 11.14
C SER A 18 -13.16 6.61 10.14
N THR A 19 -14.45 6.37 10.27
CA THR A 19 -15.46 6.93 9.39
C THR A 19 -15.94 8.32 9.83
N THR A 20 -15.50 8.82 10.99
CA THR A 20 -15.89 10.14 11.51
C THR A 20 -14.73 10.86 12.19
N GLY A 21 -14.65 12.18 11.94
CA GLY A 21 -14.11 13.22 12.82
C GLY A 21 -12.61 13.21 13.15
N GLY A 22 -12.04 14.42 13.11
CA GLY A 22 -10.75 14.80 13.70
C GLY A 22 -9.59 14.87 12.70
N ASP A 23 -8.86 15.98 12.73
CA ASP A 23 -7.59 16.12 12.01
C ASP A 23 -6.58 15.14 12.60
N ARG A 24 -6.12 14.21 11.79
CA ARG A 24 -5.21 13.14 12.23
C ARG A 24 -3.84 13.38 11.66
N LEU A 25 -2.88 13.52 12.56
CA LEU A 25 -1.49 13.72 12.19
C LEU A 25 -0.71 12.42 12.36
N ILE A 26 -0.14 11.95 11.25
CA ILE A 26 0.84 10.87 11.23
C ILE A 26 2.15 11.49 10.75
N ASN A 27 3.02 11.83 11.69
CA ASN A 27 4.25 12.54 11.38
C ASN A 27 5.50 11.98 12.05
N ASN A 28 6.64 12.16 11.39
CA ASN A 28 7.96 11.82 11.92
C ASN A 28 8.12 10.34 12.34
N ASN A 29 7.40 9.42 11.70
CA ASN A 29 7.54 7.99 11.97
C ASN A 29 8.53 7.33 11.00
N THR A 30 9.15 6.25 11.46
CA THR A 30 9.89 5.33 10.59
C THR A 30 9.18 3.99 10.55
N ILE A 31 8.84 3.50 9.35
CA ILE A 31 8.29 2.16 9.13
C ILE A 31 9.20 1.45 8.15
N ALA A 32 9.89 0.38 8.58
CA ALA A 32 10.91 -0.23 7.74
C ALA A 32 11.18 -1.71 8.00
N ASN A 33 11.84 -2.33 7.03
CA ASN A 33 12.38 -3.70 7.08
C ASN A 33 11.30 -4.76 7.30
N ILE A 34 10.25 -4.68 6.49
CA ILE A 34 9.05 -5.51 6.66
C ILE A 34 8.96 -6.41 5.46
N THR A 35 8.97 -7.72 5.71
CA THR A 35 8.86 -8.73 4.66
C THR A 35 7.66 -9.61 4.95
N ILE A 36 6.69 -9.58 4.04
CA ILE A 36 5.65 -10.59 3.98
C ILE A 36 6.09 -11.63 2.97
N ALA A 37 6.47 -12.81 3.46
CA ALA A 37 6.65 -13.97 2.61
C ALA A 37 5.27 -14.61 2.39
N SER A 38 4.74 -14.59 1.16
CA SER A 38 3.70 -15.57 0.82
C SER A 38 4.38 -16.79 0.21
N ASN A 39 4.15 -17.93 0.85
CA ASN A 39 4.58 -19.25 0.39
C ASN A 39 3.39 -20.12 -0.02
N GLN A 40 2.17 -19.55 -0.08
CA GLN A 40 0.94 -20.30 -0.29
C GLN A 40 0.39 -20.07 -1.70
N ALA A 41 0.08 -21.17 -2.39
CA ALA A 41 -0.51 -21.20 -3.73
C ALA A 41 -2.01 -20.85 -3.78
N SER A 42 -2.65 -20.56 -2.63
CA SER A 42 -4.09 -20.37 -2.53
C SER A 42 -4.50 -18.89 -2.40
N SER A 43 -5.09 -18.36 -3.47
CA SER A 43 -6.13 -17.31 -3.60
C SER A 43 -6.13 -16.04 -2.74
N TYR A 44 -5.18 -15.80 -1.85
CA TYR A 44 -5.17 -14.65 -0.94
C TYR A 44 -4.03 -13.67 -1.24
N TYR A 45 -4.39 -12.40 -1.38
CA TYR A 45 -3.48 -11.29 -1.60
C TYR A 45 -2.64 -11.03 -0.34
N ALA A 46 -1.34 -11.31 -0.38
CA ALA A 46 -0.42 -10.74 0.60
C ALA A 46 -0.29 -9.23 0.34
N THR A 47 -0.79 -8.40 1.26
CA THR A 47 -0.73 -6.94 1.15
C THR A 47 0.18 -6.34 2.20
N CYS A 48 1.07 -5.44 1.78
CA CYS A 48 2.00 -4.75 2.66
C CYS A 48 1.85 -3.25 2.51
N TYR A 49 1.44 -2.58 3.59
CA TYR A 49 1.33 -1.13 3.64
C TYR A 49 2.18 -0.57 4.77
N GLY A 50 3.02 0.43 4.48
CA GLY A 50 3.72 1.17 5.53
C GLY A 50 2.72 1.93 6.40
N ILE A 51 1.90 2.75 5.76
CA ILE A 51 0.78 3.47 6.35
C ILE A 51 -0.48 3.14 5.54
N TYR A 52 -1.53 2.71 6.23
CA TYR A 52 -2.85 2.47 5.65
C TYR A 52 -3.88 3.37 6.33
N LEU A 53 -4.59 4.15 5.54
CA LEU A 53 -5.58 5.10 6.02
C LEU A 53 -6.91 4.88 5.33
N ALA A 54 -7.97 4.71 6.14
CA ALA A 54 -9.35 4.71 5.71
C ALA A 54 -10.18 5.62 6.61
N GLY A 55 -10.79 6.66 6.02
CA GLY A 55 -11.44 7.73 6.78
C GLY A 55 -11.20 9.14 6.26
N GLU A 56 -11.28 10.13 7.13
CA GLU A 56 -11.28 11.55 6.71
C GLU A 56 -10.18 12.38 7.36
N ASN A 57 -9.74 13.42 6.65
CA ASN A 57 -8.89 14.52 7.14
C ASN A 57 -7.56 14.06 7.76
N PHE A 58 -6.80 13.28 6.99
CA PHE A 58 -5.45 12.86 7.39
C PHE A 58 -4.39 13.86 6.92
N THR A 59 -3.42 14.13 7.78
CA THR A 59 -2.12 14.69 7.41
C THR A 59 -1.04 13.65 7.65
N VAL A 60 -0.41 13.19 6.58
CA VAL A 60 0.73 12.27 6.62
C VAL A 60 1.96 13.04 6.20
N SER A 61 2.85 13.34 7.14
CA SER A 61 4.00 14.20 6.86
C SER A 61 5.33 13.73 7.44
N ASN A 62 6.41 13.93 6.68
CA ASN A 62 7.78 13.69 7.15
C ASN A 62 8.02 12.26 7.69
N ASN A 63 7.29 11.26 7.19
CA ASN A 63 7.54 9.86 7.55
C ASN A 63 8.60 9.26 6.63
N ASN A 64 9.35 8.29 7.16
CA ASN A 64 10.36 7.53 6.44
C ASN A 64 9.91 6.07 6.32
N ILE A 65 9.54 5.64 5.11
CA ILE A 65 8.92 4.34 4.86
C ILE A 65 9.79 3.58 3.86
N TYR A 66 10.42 2.49 4.28
CA TYR A 66 11.38 1.84 3.39
C TYR A 66 11.63 0.35 3.63
N ALA A 67 12.25 -0.30 2.65
CA ALA A 67 12.59 -1.72 2.73
C ALA A 67 11.36 -2.58 3.05
N LEU A 68 10.26 -2.30 2.34
CA LEU A 68 9.04 -3.09 2.42
C LEU A 68 9.03 -4.10 1.28
N LYS A 69 8.77 -5.36 1.61
CA LYS A 69 8.83 -6.48 0.69
C LYS A 69 7.59 -7.35 0.83
N THR A 70 7.00 -7.74 -0.29
CA THR A 70 5.90 -8.72 -0.32
C THR A 70 6.14 -9.76 -1.41
N GLY A 71 5.73 -11.01 -1.18
CA GLY A 71 5.55 -11.99 -2.25
C GLY A 71 4.08 -12.01 -2.65
N HIS A 72 3.74 -11.77 -3.92
CA HIS A 72 2.35 -11.85 -4.38
C HIS A 72 2.12 -13.14 -5.19
N ILE A 73 1.05 -13.87 -4.87
CA ILE A 73 0.69 -15.10 -5.58
C ILE A 73 -0.74 -14.98 -6.12
N ASN A 74 -0.83 -15.37 -7.39
CA ASN A 74 -1.93 -15.52 -8.33
C ASN A 74 -3.39 -15.52 -7.81
N ASN A 75 -4.24 -14.98 -8.71
CA ASN A 75 -5.59 -15.43 -9.03
C ASN A 75 -6.78 -14.81 -8.26
N ALA A 76 -7.20 -13.61 -8.68
CA ALA A 76 -8.62 -13.44 -8.97
C ALA A 76 -8.80 -12.80 -10.35
N SER A 77 -9.22 -13.63 -11.30
CA SER A 77 -9.96 -13.15 -12.45
C SER A 77 -11.15 -12.33 -11.94
N ASN A 78 -11.20 -11.08 -12.39
CA ASN A 78 -12.37 -10.18 -12.38
C ASN A 78 -12.61 -9.43 -11.06
N SER A 79 -12.47 -8.11 -11.14
CA SER A 79 -12.53 -7.12 -10.07
C SER A 79 -11.39 -7.32 -9.07
N ILE A 80 -10.32 -6.54 -9.11
CA ILE A 80 -10.32 -5.21 -8.53
C ILE A 80 -9.09 -4.49 -9.09
N GLU A 81 -9.29 -3.54 -10.00
CA GLU A 81 -8.25 -2.60 -10.47
C GLU A 81 -7.75 -1.66 -9.35
N TYR A 82 -8.23 -1.83 -8.11
CA TYR A 82 -8.13 -0.81 -7.07
C TYR A 82 -7.10 -1.10 -5.97
N PHE A 83 -6.51 -2.30 -5.86
CA PHE A 83 -5.59 -2.60 -4.74
C PHE A 83 -4.26 -3.19 -5.21
N GLY A 84 -3.18 -2.43 -4.95
CA GLY A 84 -1.81 -2.91 -5.11
C GLY A 84 -1.37 -3.80 -3.95
N PRO A 85 -0.58 -4.87 -4.19
CA PRO A 85 -0.08 -5.74 -3.13
C PRO A 85 0.92 -5.06 -2.19
N LEU A 86 1.49 -3.91 -2.59
CA LEU A 86 2.46 -3.18 -1.80
C LEU A 86 2.34 -1.69 -2.03
N SER A 87 2.24 -0.92 -0.94
CA SER A 87 2.42 0.54 -0.99
C SER A 87 3.11 1.09 0.25
N GLY A 88 3.84 2.18 0.08
CA GLY A 88 4.38 2.92 1.23
C GLY A 88 3.27 3.56 2.03
N ILE A 89 2.45 4.38 1.37
CA ILE A 89 1.27 5.04 1.93
C ILE A 89 0.06 4.68 1.07
N ALA A 90 -1.00 4.15 1.69
CA ALA A 90 -2.26 3.84 1.03
C ALA A 90 -3.39 4.65 1.67
N LEU A 91 -4.00 5.53 0.87
CA LEU A 91 -5.24 6.23 1.18
C LEU A 91 -6.40 5.45 0.53
N MET A 92 -7.08 4.64 1.33
CA MET A 92 -8.14 3.74 0.88
C MET A 92 -9.44 4.11 1.55
N ASN A 93 -10.52 4.30 0.78
CA ASN A 93 -11.81 4.72 1.36
C ASN A 93 -11.67 6.00 2.17
N SER A 94 -10.83 6.93 1.68
CA SER A 94 -10.60 8.20 2.35
C SER A 94 -11.47 9.30 1.75
N SER A 95 -12.15 10.10 2.58
CA SER A 95 -12.91 11.29 2.19
C SER A 95 -12.33 12.56 2.84
N GLY A 96 -12.91 13.72 2.59
CA GLY A 96 -12.42 15.00 3.13
C GLY A 96 -11.10 15.47 2.51
N HIS A 97 -10.40 16.38 3.22
CA HIS A 97 -9.14 16.98 2.79
C HIS A 97 -7.95 16.20 3.35
N ASN A 98 -7.35 15.36 2.53
CA ASN A 98 -6.17 14.59 2.92
C ASN A 98 -4.90 15.26 2.40
N THR A 99 -3.85 15.30 3.21
CA THR A 99 -2.55 15.83 2.81
C THR A 99 -1.46 14.79 3.02
N VAL A 100 -0.68 14.52 1.98
CA VAL A 100 0.50 13.65 2.04
C VAL A 100 1.70 14.45 1.55
N THR A 101 2.58 14.85 2.46
CA THR A 101 3.68 15.78 2.14
C THR A 101 4.98 15.50 2.86
N GLY A 102 6.13 15.72 2.21
CA GLY A 102 7.43 15.58 2.86
C GLY A 102 7.84 14.15 3.23
N ASN A 103 7.08 13.13 2.81
CA ASN A 103 7.41 11.74 3.14
C ASN A 103 8.50 11.21 2.22
N LYS A 104 9.31 10.29 2.75
CA LYS A 104 10.29 9.51 1.98
C LYS A 104 9.78 8.08 1.89
N VAL A 105 9.55 7.59 0.67
CA VAL A 105 9.08 6.23 0.41
C VAL A 105 10.03 5.54 -0.55
N TYR A 106 10.73 4.48 -0.13
CA TYR A 106 11.73 3.86 -0.99
C TYR A 106 12.01 2.39 -0.71
N ASN A 107 12.73 1.74 -1.62
CA ASN A 107 13.06 0.30 -1.51
C ASN A 107 11.81 -0.54 -1.28
N LEU A 108 10.78 -0.34 -2.12
CA LEU A 108 9.59 -1.17 -2.16
C LEU A 108 9.80 -2.29 -3.17
N TYR A 109 9.57 -3.54 -2.77
CA TYR A 109 9.90 -4.68 -3.61
C TYR A 109 8.85 -5.80 -3.58
N CYS A 110 8.45 -6.29 -4.75
CA CYS A 110 7.62 -7.48 -4.87
C CYS A 110 8.38 -8.61 -5.58
N THR A 111 8.41 -9.81 -5.00
CA THR A 111 9.22 -10.94 -5.50
C THR A 111 8.48 -11.93 -6.37
N ASN A 112 7.17 -11.80 -6.54
CA ASN A 112 6.40 -12.77 -7.29
C ASN A 112 5.15 -12.08 -7.85
N THR A 113 4.96 -12.11 -9.17
CA THR A 113 3.72 -11.65 -9.78
C THR A 113 3.42 -12.57 -10.96
N SER A 114 2.32 -13.30 -10.89
CA SER A 114 1.80 -14.00 -12.07
C SER A 114 1.35 -12.97 -13.11
N ALA A 115 1.57 -13.28 -14.39
CA ALA A 115 1.39 -12.42 -15.56
C ALA A 115 -0.06 -11.95 -15.84
N THR A 116 -1.04 -12.33 -15.03
CA THR A 116 -2.44 -12.40 -15.43
C THR A 116 -3.33 -11.27 -14.92
N VAL A 117 -2.85 -10.36 -14.04
CA VAL A 117 -3.66 -9.24 -13.52
C VAL A 117 -2.84 -7.96 -13.37
N TYR A 118 -3.39 -6.83 -13.87
CA TYR A 118 -2.82 -5.49 -13.72
C TYR A 118 -2.87 -5.01 -12.26
N HIS A 119 -1.95 -5.48 -11.43
CA HIS A 119 -1.76 -4.92 -10.09
C HIS A 119 -0.77 -3.75 -10.14
N ALA A 120 -1.10 -2.65 -9.47
CA ALA A 120 -0.25 -1.47 -9.37
C ALA A 120 0.46 -1.41 -8.01
N MET A 121 1.79 -1.57 -7.98
CA MET A 121 2.59 -1.17 -6.83
C MET A 121 2.82 0.33 -6.84
N SER A 122 2.72 0.95 -5.66
CA SER A 122 2.78 2.40 -5.54
C SER A 122 3.61 2.87 -4.37
N GLY A 123 4.38 3.94 -4.50
CA GLY A 123 4.94 4.63 -3.34
C GLY A 123 3.80 5.21 -2.49
N ILE A 124 2.93 5.98 -3.15
CA ILE A 124 1.69 6.50 -2.60
C ILE A 124 0.52 6.02 -3.47
N PHE A 125 -0.44 5.36 -2.85
CA PHE A 125 -1.68 4.93 -3.48
C PHE A 125 -2.85 5.77 -2.97
N LYS A 126 -3.64 6.35 -3.88
CA LYS A 126 -4.92 7.00 -3.61
C LYS A 126 -6.02 6.24 -4.34
N GLY A 127 -6.91 5.61 -3.57
CA GLY A 127 -8.06 4.89 -4.10
C GLY A 127 -9.19 5.79 -4.59
N ASN A 128 -10.14 5.17 -5.30
CA ASN A 128 -11.15 5.84 -6.10
C ASN A 128 -12.42 6.14 -5.28
N TYR A 129 -12.59 7.38 -4.81
CA TYR A 129 -13.83 7.88 -4.19
C TYR A 129 -14.11 9.34 -4.57
N THR A 130 -15.37 9.58 -4.92
CA THR A 130 -15.90 10.75 -5.64
C THR A 130 -15.92 12.07 -4.85
N SER A 131 -15.69 12.05 -3.53
CA SER A 131 -15.74 13.25 -2.67
C SER A 131 -14.40 13.58 -1.98
N SER A 132 -13.31 12.90 -2.35
CA SER A 132 -12.01 13.05 -1.70
C SER A 132 -11.06 13.96 -2.48
N SER A 133 -10.61 15.04 -1.84
CA SER A 133 -9.45 15.80 -2.31
C SER A 133 -8.24 15.33 -1.52
N ALA A 134 -7.17 14.99 -2.24
CA ALA A 134 -5.89 14.66 -1.63
C ALA A 134 -4.82 15.56 -2.24
N THR A 135 -4.16 16.34 -1.40
CA THR A 135 -2.96 17.08 -1.78
C THR A 135 -1.77 16.17 -1.56
N ILE A 136 -1.13 15.76 -2.65
CA ILE A 136 0.11 14.96 -2.61
C ILE A 136 1.23 15.81 -3.18
N GLU A 137 2.11 16.30 -2.33
CA GLU A 137 3.18 17.23 -2.73
C GLU A 137 4.50 16.94 -2.00
N LYS A 138 5.64 17.31 -2.58
CA LYS A 138 6.95 17.31 -1.89
C LYS A 138 7.34 15.95 -1.26
N ASN A 139 6.87 14.82 -1.81
CA ASN A 139 7.28 13.49 -1.37
C ASN A 139 8.44 13.00 -2.23
N LEU A 140 9.41 12.33 -1.60
CA LEU A 140 10.50 11.67 -2.30
C LEU A 140 10.19 10.17 -2.43
N ILE A 141 10.04 9.70 -3.67
CA ILE A 141 9.69 8.31 -3.97
C ILE A 141 10.71 7.74 -4.95
N TYR A 142 11.39 6.66 -4.58
CA TYR A 142 12.41 6.03 -5.43
C TYR A 142 12.60 4.54 -5.13
N ALA A 143 13.29 3.82 -6.01
CA ALA A 143 13.61 2.40 -5.83
C ALA A 143 12.37 1.51 -5.56
N ILE A 144 11.32 1.68 -6.36
CA ILE A 144 10.20 0.74 -6.44
C ILE A 144 10.56 -0.32 -7.49
N LYS A 145 10.56 -1.59 -7.11
CA LYS A 145 11.04 -2.70 -7.94
C LYS A 145 10.09 -3.89 -7.86
N SER A 146 10.13 -4.74 -8.88
CA SER A 146 9.42 -6.02 -8.90
C SER A 146 10.21 -7.04 -9.71
N ASP A 147 10.11 -8.32 -9.35
CA ASP A 147 10.58 -9.45 -10.16
C ASP A 147 9.58 -9.85 -11.25
N ALA A 148 8.48 -9.09 -11.39
CA ALA A 148 7.45 -9.30 -12.40
C ALA A 148 8.01 -9.38 -13.82
N THR A 149 7.70 -10.47 -14.53
CA THR A 149 8.14 -10.67 -15.92
C THR A 149 7.14 -10.12 -16.96
N SER A 150 5.90 -9.80 -16.57
CA SER A 150 4.88 -9.20 -17.43
C SER A 150 3.64 -8.74 -16.65
N GLY A 151 2.88 -7.76 -17.18
CA GLY A 151 1.53 -7.43 -16.69
C GLY A 151 1.44 -6.63 -15.40
N PHE A 152 2.52 -5.96 -14.96
CA PHE A 152 2.60 -5.28 -13.67
C PHE A 152 2.80 -3.77 -13.83
N LEU A 153 2.12 -2.97 -13.00
CA LEU A 153 2.26 -1.51 -13.00
C LEU A 153 3.10 -1.07 -11.79
N LEU A 154 4.17 -0.32 -12.06
CA LEU A 154 4.97 0.36 -11.03
C LEU A 154 4.71 1.85 -11.13
N ARG A 155 4.19 2.45 -10.06
CA ARG A 155 3.88 3.88 -10.01
C ARG A 155 4.55 4.53 -8.81
N GLY A 156 5.09 5.73 -8.98
CA GLY A 156 5.51 6.53 -7.83
C GLY A 156 4.30 6.93 -7.00
N ILE A 157 3.35 7.59 -7.67
CA ILE A 157 2.04 7.94 -7.14
C ILE A 157 0.99 7.32 -8.07
N ASN A 158 0.02 6.61 -7.50
CA ASN A 158 -1.12 6.05 -8.22
C ASN A 158 -2.40 6.68 -7.71
N THR A 159 -3.09 7.41 -8.58
CA THR A 159 -4.41 8.00 -8.34
C THR A 159 -5.38 7.36 -9.30
N ILE A 160 -6.38 6.66 -8.78
CA ILE A 160 -7.45 6.05 -9.57
C ILE A 160 -8.73 6.81 -9.31
#